data_AF-A0A813FNK1-F1
#
_entry.id   AF-A0A813FNK1-F1
#
_cell.length_a   1.000
_cell.length_b   1.000
_cell.length_c   1.000
_cell.angle_alpha   90.00
_cell.angle_beta   90.00
_cell.angle_gamma   90.00
#
_symmetry.space_group_name_H-M   'P 1'
#
loop_
_entity.id
_entity.type
_entity.pdbx_description
1 polymer ?
#
loop_
_entity_poly.entity_id
_entity_poly.type
_entity_poly.pdbx_seq_one_letter_code
_entity_poly.pdbx_strand_id
1 'polypeptide(L)'
;MSLTSLALLAVALVAVEVAASSSAQPSCLLQRSSQPSVLQAASNEQLSFNESLGFMTEDEESWKLRKSVHQAMRQELRESDKKYAASSLQNESGHTYWQWHDEPTFHCEFAQRIGNIGDGGKWVCDPERITKQVNSGGSCLVYSVGSNGQFGFEEGVLRDISPSCEVHVFDPAPAGVLPANVTYHQMALGSDGDMAAGVAAKSH
;
A
#
# COMPACT_ATOMS: atom_id res chain seq x y z
N MET A 1 56.67 2.69 -73.89
CA MET A 1 57.09 1.54 -73.06
C MET A 1 56.60 1.87 -71.66
N SER A 2 55.53 1.34 -71.05
CA SER A 2 54.90 0.00 -70.98
C SER A 2 53.40 0.22 -70.64
N LEU A 3 52.39 -0.25 -71.39
CA LEU A 3 51.60 -1.51 -71.22
C LEU A 3 51.49 -1.96 -69.74
N THR A 4 50.32 -2.04 -69.09
CA THR A 4 49.19 -2.97 -69.37
C THR A 4 47.86 -2.65 -68.63
N SER A 5 46.74 -3.02 -69.28
CA SER A 5 45.46 -3.60 -68.77
C SER A 5 44.38 -2.74 -68.06
N LEU A 6 43.24 -2.51 -68.74
CA LEU A 6 41.90 -3.17 -68.63
C LEU A 6 41.08 -2.74 -67.38
N ALA A 7 39.78 -2.41 -67.37
CA ALA A 7 38.63 -2.64 -68.28
C ALA A 7 37.53 -1.57 -68.00
N LEU A 8 36.91 -0.97 -69.03
CA LEU A 8 35.51 -1.14 -69.47
C LEU A 8 34.41 -1.27 -68.40
N LEU A 9 33.45 -0.32 -68.40
CA LEU A 9 32.00 -0.49 -68.67
C LEU A 9 31.27 0.82 -68.28
N ALA A 10 30.88 1.65 -69.24
CA ALA A 10 29.58 1.68 -69.93
C ALA A 10 28.45 2.32 -69.09
N VAL A 11 28.16 3.58 -69.45
CA VAL A 11 26.99 4.37 -69.03
C VAL A 11 25.75 3.86 -69.75
N ALA A 12 24.67 3.60 -69.02
CA ALA A 12 23.32 3.55 -69.59
C ALA A 12 22.31 4.04 -68.54
N LEU A 13 21.83 5.27 -68.73
CA LEU A 13 20.56 5.72 -68.16
C LEU A 13 19.44 4.92 -68.80
N VAL A 14 18.58 4.31 -68.01
CA VAL A 14 17.24 3.93 -68.43
C VAL A 14 16.26 4.43 -67.37
N ALA A 15 15.46 5.42 -67.77
CA ALA A 15 14.26 5.82 -67.07
C ALA A 15 13.20 4.72 -67.22
N VAL A 16 12.56 4.34 -66.12
CA VAL A 16 11.32 3.55 -66.16
C VAL A 16 10.28 4.29 -65.33
N GLU A 17 9.24 4.74 -66.02
CA GLU A 17 8.00 5.26 -65.47
C GLU A 17 7.28 4.15 -64.69
N VAL A 18 6.91 4.43 -63.44
CA VAL A 18 6.03 3.54 -62.68
C VAL A 18 4.59 3.97 -62.94
N ALA A 19 3.92 3.22 -63.79
CA ALA A 19 2.47 3.27 -63.97
C ALA A 19 1.76 2.85 -62.67
N ALA A 20 0.79 3.66 -62.25
CA ALA A 20 -0.11 3.36 -61.15
C ALA A 20 -0.97 2.12 -61.46
N SER A 21 -0.97 1.14 -60.56
CA SER A 21 -1.89 0.01 -60.58
C SER A 21 -2.36 -0.27 -59.15
N SER A 22 -3.67 -0.17 -58.96
CA SER A 22 -4.39 -0.43 -57.72
C SER A 22 -4.23 -1.87 -57.24
N SER A 23 -3.90 -2.07 -55.96
CA SER A 23 -4.57 -3.05 -55.06
C SER A 23 -3.85 -3.18 -53.72
N ALA A 24 -4.65 -3.31 -52.66
CA ALA A 24 -4.32 -3.75 -51.30
C ALA A 24 -3.48 -2.82 -50.42
N GLN A 25 -4.17 -2.15 -49.49
CA GLN A 25 -3.58 -1.41 -48.36
C GLN A 25 -2.93 -2.37 -47.35
N PRO A 26 -1.72 -2.10 -46.85
CA PRO A 26 -1.27 -2.61 -45.56
C PRO A 26 -1.62 -1.61 -44.45
N SER A 27 -2.45 -2.05 -43.51
CA SER A 27 -2.79 -1.34 -42.28
C SER A 27 -1.54 -1.08 -41.43
N CYS A 28 -1.12 0.18 -41.34
CA CYS A 28 -0.23 0.63 -40.26
C CYS A 28 -1.07 0.81 -38.99
N LEU A 29 -1.16 -0.25 -38.18
CA LEU A 29 -1.62 -0.16 -36.80
C LEU A 29 -0.53 0.54 -35.96
N LEU A 30 -0.80 1.78 -35.58
CA LEU A 30 -0.19 2.38 -34.39
C LEU A 30 -0.65 1.58 -33.17
N GLN A 31 0.17 0.65 -32.71
CA GLN A 31 -0.04 -0.02 -31.43
C GLN A 31 0.12 1.01 -30.31
N ARG A 32 -1.04 1.47 -29.84
CA ARG A 32 -1.22 2.16 -28.56
C ARG A 32 -0.61 1.27 -27.47
N SER A 33 0.48 1.74 -26.90
CA SER A 33 1.11 1.21 -25.68
C SER A 33 0.07 0.69 -24.71
N SER A 34 0.07 -0.62 -24.47
CA SER A 34 -0.71 -1.27 -23.42
C SER A 34 -0.29 -0.69 -22.08
N GLN A 35 -1.17 0.09 -21.46
CA GLN A 35 -1.07 0.45 -20.06
C GLN A 35 -1.07 -0.85 -19.23
N PRO A 36 -0.32 -0.90 -18.11
CA PRO A 36 -0.41 -2.02 -17.20
C PRO A 36 -1.86 -2.14 -16.72
N SER A 37 -2.42 -3.33 -16.82
CA SER A 37 -3.80 -3.62 -16.46
C SER A 37 -4.01 -3.37 -14.97
N VAL A 38 -4.54 -2.20 -14.63
CA VAL A 38 -5.27 -1.99 -13.38
C VAL A 38 -6.37 -3.06 -13.37
N LEU A 39 -6.37 -3.92 -12.35
CA LEU A 39 -7.42 -4.91 -12.11
C LEU A 39 -8.77 -4.20 -12.25
N GLN A 40 -9.50 -4.45 -13.34
CA GLN A 40 -10.82 -3.87 -13.51
C GLN A 40 -11.75 -4.64 -12.57
N ALA A 41 -12.13 -3.99 -11.46
CA ALA A 41 -13.17 -4.49 -10.59
C ALA A 41 -14.46 -4.72 -11.38
N ALA A 42 -15.26 -5.71 -10.99
CA ALA A 42 -16.58 -5.90 -11.59
C ALA A 42 -17.44 -4.63 -11.40
N SER A 43 -18.41 -4.40 -12.28
CA SER A 43 -19.22 -3.17 -12.24
C SER A 43 -19.93 -2.96 -10.89
N ASN A 44 -20.25 -4.03 -10.19
CA ASN A 44 -20.87 -4.02 -8.86
C ASN A 44 -19.86 -3.88 -7.71
N GLU A 45 -18.56 -3.98 -7.96
CA GLU A 45 -17.48 -3.84 -6.96
C GLU A 45 -16.75 -2.51 -7.07
N GLN A 46 -17.02 -1.75 -8.12
CA GLN A 46 -16.26 -0.55 -8.46
C GLN A 46 -16.35 0.54 -7.38
N LEU A 47 -17.44 0.58 -6.61
CA LEU A 47 -17.59 1.50 -5.48
C LEU A 47 -16.58 1.21 -4.36
N SER A 48 -16.52 -0.05 -3.91
CA SER A 48 -15.59 -0.45 -2.84
C SER A 48 -14.15 -0.34 -3.30
N PHE A 49 -13.86 -0.73 -4.54
CA PHE A 49 -12.52 -0.59 -5.13
C PHE A 49 -12.06 0.87 -5.15
N ASN A 50 -12.90 1.78 -5.64
CA ASN A 50 -12.51 3.20 -5.73
C ASN A 50 -12.38 3.85 -4.35
N GLU A 51 -13.33 3.64 -3.44
CA GLU A 51 -13.31 4.28 -2.12
C GLU A 51 -12.21 3.70 -1.20
N SER A 52 -11.81 2.44 -1.42
CA SER A 52 -10.69 1.82 -0.70
C SER A 52 -9.34 1.99 -1.39
N LEU A 53 -9.26 2.83 -2.43
CA LEU A 53 -8.04 3.06 -3.23
C LEU A 53 -7.43 1.77 -3.82
N GLY A 54 -8.30 0.83 -4.18
CA GLY A 54 -7.97 -0.45 -4.80
C GLY A 54 -7.69 -1.60 -3.83
N PHE A 55 -7.89 -1.40 -2.52
CA PHE A 55 -7.60 -2.43 -1.51
C PHE A 55 -8.72 -3.47 -1.38
N MET A 56 -9.98 -3.03 -1.43
CA MET A 56 -11.16 -3.86 -1.22
C MET A 56 -11.94 -4.05 -2.52
N THR A 57 -12.53 -5.24 -2.66
CA THR A 57 -13.33 -5.66 -3.81
C THR A 57 -14.56 -6.39 -3.27
N GLU A 58 -15.52 -5.62 -2.82
CA GLU A 58 -16.79 -6.07 -2.26
C GLU A 58 -17.94 -5.56 -3.13
N ASP A 59 -19.03 -6.32 -3.20
CA ASP A 59 -20.23 -5.88 -3.90
C ASP A 59 -20.82 -4.62 -3.26
N GLU A 60 -21.56 -3.86 -4.06
CA GLU A 60 -22.08 -2.55 -3.68
C GLU A 60 -23.01 -2.60 -2.46
N GLU A 61 -23.78 -3.68 -2.28
CA GLU A 61 -24.68 -3.83 -1.14
C GLU A 61 -23.88 -4.06 0.15
N SER A 62 -22.94 -5.00 0.13
CA SER A 62 -22.03 -5.28 1.25
C SER A 62 -21.21 -4.04 1.63
N TRP A 63 -20.67 -3.30 0.66
CA TRP A 63 -19.90 -2.09 0.91
C TRP A 63 -20.74 -0.98 1.55
N LYS A 64 -21.97 -0.77 1.07
CA LYS A 64 -22.91 0.19 1.67
C LYS A 64 -23.29 -0.21 3.08
N LEU A 65 -23.57 -1.50 3.31
CA LEU A 65 -23.88 -2.02 4.64
C LEU A 65 -22.71 -1.83 5.60
N ARG A 66 -21.48 -2.16 5.17
CA ARG A 66 -20.26 -1.95 5.94
C ARG A 66 -20.08 -0.50 6.37
N LYS A 67 -20.26 0.45 5.45
CA LYS A 67 -20.19 1.88 5.77
C LYS A 67 -21.27 2.30 6.76
N SER A 68 -22.49 1.79 6.62
CA SER A 68 -23.60 2.04 7.56
C SER A 68 -23.27 1.54 8.96
N VAL A 69 -22.81 0.29 9.09
CA VAL A 69 -22.41 -0.32 10.36
C VAL A 69 -21.26 0.46 10.99
N HIS A 70 -20.23 0.80 10.21
CA HIS A 70 -19.11 1.61 10.67
C HIS A 70 -19.58 2.96 11.24
N GLN A 71 -20.47 3.66 10.53
CA GLN A 71 -20.99 4.95 10.96
C GLN A 71 -21.82 4.84 12.25
N ALA A 72 -22.66 3.81 12.37
CA ALA A 72 -23.43 3.54 13.57
C ALA A 72 -22.51 3.26 14.78
N MET A 73 -21.54 2.36 14.63
CA MET A 73 -20.56 2.07 15.69
C MET A 73 -19.75 3.31 16.07
N ARG A 74 -19.32 4.12 15.10
CA ARG A 74 -18.60 5.38 15.37
C ARG A 74 -19.48 6.37 16.16
N GLN A 75 -20.79 6.36 15.99
CA GLN A 75 -21.70 7.19 16.79
C GLN A 75 -21.75 6.67 18.24
N GLU A 76 -21.92 5.37 18.42
CA GLU A 76 -21.97 4.76 19.75
C GLU A 76 -20.67 4.96 20.53
N LEU A 77 -19.52 4.74 19.89
CA LEU A 77 -18.21 5.00 20.50
C LEU A 77 -18.05 6.47 20.89
N ARG A 78 -18.50 7.43 20.08
CA ARG A 78 -18.44 8.85 20.47
C ARG A 78 -19.29 9.17 21.70
N GLU A 79 -20.46 8.55 21.84
CA GLU A 79 -21.28 8.74 23.04
C GLU A 79 -20.66 8.03 24.26
N SER A 80 -20.04 6.87 24.05
CA SER A 80 -19.22 6.18 25.04
C SER A 80 -18.07 7.06 25.53
N ASP A 81 -17.30 7.65 24.61
CA ASP A 81 -16.19 8.56 24.90
C ASP A 81 -16.65 9.75 25.75
N LYS A 82 -17.81 10.36 25.42
CA LYS A 82 -18.39 11.45 26.22
C LYS A 82 -18.76 10.98 27.62
N LYS A 83 -19.31 9.78 27.76
CA LYS A 83 -19.68 9.21 29.07
C LYS A 83 -18.44 8.89 29.90
N TYR A 84 -17.41 8.31 29.30
CA TYR A 84 -16.10 8.09 29.92
C TYR A 84 -15.49 9.42 30.38
N ALA A 85 -15.46 10.42 29.49
CA ALA A 85 -14.98 11.77 29.80
C ALA A 85 -15.85 12.53 30.81
N ALA A 86 -17.12 12.19 31.00
CA ALA A 86 -17.95 12.77 32.05
C ALA A 86 -17.87 12.01 33.38
N SER A 87 -17.27 10.81 33.38
CA SER A 87 -17.18 9.94 34.56
C SER A 87 -15.98 10.29 35.44
N SER A 88 -16.07 10.01 36.73
CA SER A 88 -14.93 10.11 37.67
C SER A 88 -13.87 9.02 37.44
N LEU A 89 -14.04 8.15 36.43
CA LEU A 89 -13.14 7.06 36.07
C LEU A 89 -11.95 7.50 35.21
N GLN A 90 -11.83 8.80 34.91
CA GLN A 90 -10.65 9.38 34.26
C GLN A 90 -9.35 9.12 35.04
N ASN A 91 -9.46 8.92 36.36
CA ASN A 91 -8.34 8.58 37.24
C ASN A 91 -8.06 7.06 37.32
N GLU A 92 -8.82 6.22 36.62
CA GLU A 92 -8.58 4.79 36.64
C GLU A 92 -7.60 4.38 35.53
N SER A 93 -6.62 3.57 35.93
CA SER A 93 -5.50 3.04 35.13
C SER A 93 -5.90 2.50 33.75
N GLY A 94 -4.95 2.47 32.81
CA GLY A 94 -5.17 2.17 31.38
C GLY A 94 -6.01 0.93 31.03
N HIS A 95 -6.23 -0.02 31.94
CA HIS A 95 -7.16 -1.13 31.72
C HIS A 95 -8.63 -0.69 31.58
N THR A 96 -9.04 0.44 32.18
CA THR A 96 -10.39 0.98 31.99
C THR A 96 -10.51 1.64 30.63
N TYR A 97 -9.50 2.40 30.19
CA TYR A 97 -9.44 2.99 28.86
C TYR A 97 -9.67 1.92 27.77
N TRP A 98 -8.91 0.82 27.80
CA TRP A 98 -9.07 -0.23 26.80
C TRP A 98 -10.46 -0.91 26.83
N GLN A 99 -11.13 -0.99 27.98
CA GLN A 99 -12.52 -1.51 28.03
C GLN A 99 -13.55 -0.63 27.30
N TRP A 100 -13.23 0.63 26.99
CA TRP A 100 -14.15 1.56 26.33
C TRP A 100 -13.73 1.93 24.90
N HIS A 101 -12.52 1.56 24.47
CA HIS A 101 -11.92 2.05 23.22
C HIS A 101 -11.26 0.96 22.35
N ASP A 102 -11.41 -0.33 22.67
CA ASP A 102 -10.73 -1.42 21.94
C ASP A 102 -11.46 -1.87 20.67
N GLU A 103 -12.73 -1.49 20.48
CA GLU A 103 -13.52 -2.00 19.36
C GLU A 103 -13.27 -1.24 18.04
N PRO A 104 -12.64 -1.88 17.02
CA PRO A 104 -12.52 -1.27 15.71
C PRO A 104 -13.91 -1.16 15.06
N THR A 105 -14.23 0.03 14.58
CA THR A 105 -15.51 0.25 13.86
C THR A 105 -15.49 -0.25 12.42
N PHE A 106 -14.36 -0.74 11.94
CA PHE A 106 -14.21 -1.31 10.61
C PHE A 106 -13.55 -2.67 10.76
N HIS A 107 -14.33 -3.73 10.57
CA HIS A 107 -13.89 -5.10 10.75
C HIS A 107 -13.46 -5.71 9.42
N CYS A 108 -12.60 -6.71 9.46
CA CYS A 108 -12.13 -7.41 8.27
C CYS A 108 -12.47 -8.89 8.39
N GLU A 109 -12.68 -9.53 7.25
CA GLU A 109 -13.10 -10.93 7.22
C GLU A 109 -11.98 -11.85 7.68
N PHE A 110 -10.73 -11.54 7.32
CA PHE A 110 -9.55 -12.36 7.58
C PHE A 110 -8.49 -11.59 8.38
N ALA A 111 -8.83 -11.21 9.61
CA ALA A 111 -7.85 -10.66 10.54
C ALA A 111 -6.81 -11.73 10.93
N GLN A 112 -5.52 -11.40 10.82
CA GLN A 112 -4.42 -12.30 11.19
C GLN A 112 -3.43 -11.61 12.11
N ARG A 113 -2.85 -12.37 13.03
CA ARG A 113 -1.83 -11.89 13.94
C ARG A 113 -0.48 -11.90 13.23
N ILE A 114 0.14 -10.75 13.07
CA ILE A 114 1.48 -10.58 12.49
C ILE A 114 2.48 -10.24 13.59
N GLY A 115 3.61 -10.94 13.59
CA GLY A 115 4.68 -10.79 14.57
C GLY A 115 4.52 -11.66 15.82
N ASN A 116 5.08 -11.21 16.94
CA ASN A 116 5.12 -11.97 18.20
C ASN A 116 3.71 -12.25 18.76
N ILE A 117 3.58 -13.30 19.57
CA ILE A 117 2.40 -13.55 20.41
C ILE A 117 2.46 -12.62 21.63
N GLY A 118 1.34 -11.99 22.03
CA GLY A 118 1.28 -11.11 23.20
C GLY A 118 1.58 -9.65 22.87
N ASP A 119 2.64 -9.07 23.43
CA ASP A 119 3.10 -7.73 23.07
C ASP A 119 4.01 -7.76 21.82
N GLY A 120 4.17 -6.63 21.15
CA GLY A 120 5.04 -6.48 19.98
C GLY A 120 4.47 -6.97 18.64
N GLY A 121 3.48 -7.88 18.62
CA GLY A 121 2.72 -8.21 17.41
C GLY A 121 1.42 -7.39 17.28
N LYS A 122 0.78 -7.44 16.10
CA LYS A 122 -0.48 -6.72 15.81
C LYS A 122 -1.45 -7.59 15.02
N TRP A 123 -2.75 -7.36 15.22
CA TRP A 123 -3.79 -7.91 14.34
C TRP A 123 -3.88 -7.03 13.10
N VAL A 124 -3.70 -7.62 11.93
CA VAL A 124 -3.76 -6.94 10.63
C VAL A 124 -4.96 -7.46 9.85
N CYS A 125 -5.67 -6.53 9.24
CA CYS A 125 -6.79 -6.79 8.35
C CYS A 125 -6.32 -7.31 6.99
N ASP A 126 -6.82 -8.50 6.61
CA ASP A 126 -6.67 -9.11 5.29
C ASP A 126 -5.22 -9.02 4.72
N PRO A 127 -4.18 -9.42 5.49
CA PRO A 127 -2.80 -9.26 5.05
C PRO A 127 -2.47 -10.07 3.79
N GLU A 128 -3.26 -11.11 3.48
CA GLU A 128 -3.10 -11.87 2.25
C GLU A 128 -3.36 -11.04 1.00
N ARG A 129 -4.17 -9.98 1.09
CA ARG A 129 -4.37 -9.02 -0.02
C ARG A 129 -3.08 -8.28 -0.33
N ILE A 130 -2.35 -7.85 0.69
CA ILE A 130 -1.05 -7.19 0.55
C ILE A 130 -0.05 -8.15 -0.08
N THR A 131 0.03 -9.40 0.40
CA THR A 131 0.88 -10.44 -0.19
C THR A 131 0.57 -10.67 -1.66
N LYS A 132 -0.71 -10.79 -2.04
CA LYS A 132 -1.13 -10.95 -3.45
C LYS A 132 -0.74 -9.73 -4.30
N GLN A 133 -0.91 -8.53 -3.78
CA GLN A 133 -0.55 -7.30 -4.47
C GLN A 133 0.97 -7.24 -4.73
N VAL A 134 1.79 -7.57 -3.73
CA VAL A 134 3.25 -7.61 -3.86
C VAL A 134 3.68 -8.69 -4.87
N ASN A 135 3.12 -9.90 -4.77
CA ASN A 135 3.43 -10.99 -5.70
C ASN A 135 3.03 -10.69 -7.16
N SER A 136 2.08 -9.77 -7.35
CA SER A 136 1.65 -9.30 -8.68
C SER A 136 2.47 -8.10 -9.18
N GLY A 137 3.55 -7.74 -8.49
CA GLY A 137 4.45 -6.63 -8.84
C GLY A 137 4.10 -5.29 -8.18
N GLY A 138 3.18 -5.27 -7.22
CA GLY A 138 2.89 -4.10 -6.40
C GLY A 138 3.96 -3.83 -5.34
N SER A 139 3.99 -2.61 -4.81
CA SER A 139 4.87 -2.22 -3.71
C SER A 139 4.20 -2.42 -2.35
N CYS A 140 5.01 -2.64 -1.31
CA CYS A 140 4.57 -2.68 0.09
C CYS A 140 5.38 -1.66 0.88
N LEU A 141 4.68 -0.72 1.52
CA LEU A 141 5.26 0.35 2.33
C LEU A 141 4.58 0.34 3.69
N VAL A 142 5.36 0.21 4.75
CA VAL A 142 4.87 0.13 6.13
C VAL A 142 5.48 1.25 6.94
N TYR A 143 4.60 2.05 7.54
CA TYR A 143 4.95 3.03 8.56
C TYR A 143 4.50 2.48 9.92
N SER A 144 5.47 2.17 10.78
CA SER A 144 5.23 1.74 12.14
C SER A 144 5.64 2.85 13.10
N VAL A 145 4.82 3.10 14.12
CA VAL A 145 5.01 4.23 15.05
C VAL A 145 4.94 3.72 16.48
N GLY A 146 5.91 4.11 17.32
CA GLY A 146 5.92 3.76 18.74
C GLY A 146 6.28 2.30 19.00
N SER A 147 7.27 1.78 18.29
CA SER A 147 7.81 0.41 18.46
C SER A 147 8.28 0.09 19.89
N ASN A 148 8.68 1.10 20.67
CA ASN A 148 9.33 0.98 21.96
C ASN A 148 10.53 0.02 21.96
N GLY A 149 11.30 0.03 20.86
CA GLY A 149 12.43 -0.89 20.65
C GLY A 149 12.05 -2.36 20.45
N GLN A 150 10.75 -2.68 20.30
CA GLN A 150 10.26 -4.01 19.99
C GLN A 150 9.88 -4.08 18.50
N PHE A 151 10.61 -4.90 17.73
CA PHE A 151 10.44 -4.99 16.28
C PHE A 151 9.66 -6.23 15.80
N GLY A 152 8.99 -6.92 16.71
CA GLY A 152 8.35 -8.21 16.40
C GLY A 152 7.28 -8.11 15.31
N PHE A 153 6.57 -6.97 15.23
CA PHE A 153 5.59 -6.72 14.18
C PHE A 153 6.25 -6.50 12.83
N GLU A 154 7.29 -5.67 12.78
CA GLU A 154 8.04 -5.32 11.58
C GLU A 154 8.74 -6.55 10.99
N GLU A 155 9.36 -7.36 11.85
CA GLU A 155 9.91 -8.66 11.46
C GLU A 155 8.81 -9.61 10.95
N GLY A 156 7.64 -9.59 11.59
CA GLY A 156 6.46 -10.32 11.14
C GLY A 156 5.99 -9.90 9.75
N VAL A 157 5.96 -8.59 9.44
CA VAL A 157 5.62 -8.08 8.10
C VAL A 157 6.59 -8.64 7.06
N LEU A 158 7.89 -8.53 7.32
CA LEU A 158 8.93 -8.99 6.39
C LEU A 158 8.89 -10.52 6.19
N ARG A 159 8.54 -11.27 7.23
CA ARG A 159 8.49 -12.74 7.19
C ARG A 159 7.19 -13.27 6.57
N ASP A 160 6.05 -12.72 7.01
CA ASP A 160 4.73 -13.31 6.78
C ASP A 160 3.98 -12.64 5.61
N ILE A 161 4.30 -11.36 5.29
CA ILE A 161 3.65 -10.63 4.19
C ILE A 161 4.56 -10.61 2.96
N SER A 162 5.74 -9.99 3.06
CA SER A 162 6.77 -10.03 2.03
C SER A 162 8.12 -9.47 2.53
N PRO A 163 9.26 -10.13 2.21
CA PRO A 163 10.58 -9.61 2.53
C PRO A 163 10.97 -8.36 1.72
N SER A 164 10.17 -8.01 0.70
CA SER A 164 10.37 -6.81 -0.14
C SER A 164 9.62 -5.58 0.37
N CYS A 165 8.92 -5.67 1.50
CA CYS A 165 8.27 -4.50 2.09
C CYS A 165 9.32 -3.46 2.54
N GLU A 166 9.09 -2.20 2.20
CA GLU A 166 9.82 -1.07 2.74
C GLU A 166 9.22 -0.71 4.10
N VAL A 167 10.00 -0.90 5.18
CA VAL A 167 9.53 -0.69 6.55
C VAL A 167 10.25 0.50 7.17
N HIS A 168 9.47 1.48 7.61
CA HIS A 168 9.94 2.65 8.35
C HIS A 168 9.35 2.65 9.75
N VAL A 169 10.21 2.71 10.75
CA VAL A 169 9.81 2.81 12.16
C VAL A 169 10.07 4.23 12.65
N PHE A 170 9.07 4.83 13.30
CA PHE A 170 9.16 6.15 13.92
C PHE A 170 8.97 6.03 15.42
N ASP A 171 9.99 6.40 16.17
CA ASP A 171 9.94 6.34 17.62
C ASP A 171 10.98 7.30 18.23
N PRO A 172 10.63 8.11 19.25
CA PRO A 172 11.57 9.05 19.86
C PRO A 172 12.68 8.37 20.68
N ALA A 173 12.45 7.13 21.14
CA ALA A 173 13.44 6.37 21.87
C ALA A 173 14.62 5.97 20.95
N PRO A 174 15.80 5.63 21.51
CA PRO A 174 16.84 5.00 20.71
C PRO A 174 16.43 3.57 20.32
N ALA A 175 16.67 3.19 19.06
CA ALA A 175 16.21 1.92 18.48
C ALA A 175 16.71 0.64 19.15
N GLY A 176 17.84 0.67 19.87
CA GLY A 176 18.54 -0.54 20.26
C GLY A 176 19.15 -1.27 19.06
N VAL A 177 18.93 -2.59 18.96
CA VAL A 177 19.40 -3.42 17.84
C VAL A 177 18.32 -3.50 16.77
N LEU A 178 18.63 -3.01 15.58
CA LEU A 178 17.69 -2.99 14.45
C LEU A 178 17.71 -4.32 13.67
N PRO A 179 16.54 -4.86 13.28
CA PRO A 179 16.47 -5.95 12.33
C PRO A 179 16.89 -5.50 10.93
N ALA A 180 17.26 -6.48 10.09
CA ALA A 180 17.57 -6.22 8.70
C ALA A 180 16.33 -5.70 7.94
N ASN A 181 16.55 -4.85 6.93
CA ASN A 181 15.51 -4.29 6.06
C ASN A 181 14.45 -3.43 6.77
N VAL A 182 14.79 -2.87 7.94
CA VAL A 182 13.99 -1.86 8.64
C VAL A 182 14.79 -0.56 8.71
N THR A 183 14.15 0.54 8.33
CA THR A 183 14.70 1.89 8.46
C THR A 183 14.11 2.55 9.69
N TYR A 184 14.97 2.99 10.61
CA TYR A 184 14.52 3.63 11.85
C TYR A 184 14.69 5.14 11.82
N HIS A 185 13.67 5.84 12.29
CA HIS A 185 13.61 7.27 12.40
C HIS A 185 13.41 7.63 13.87
N GLN A 186 14.44 8.20 14.49
CA GLN A 186 14.35 8.65 15.87
C GLN A 186 13.56 9.95 15.97
N MET A 187 12.24 9.87 15.83
CA MET A 187 11.36 11.03 15.85
C MET A 187 9.97 10.70 16.37
N ALA A 188 9.30 11.74 16.86
CA ALA A 188 7.93 11.72 17.30
C ALA A 188 6.97 12.11 16.17
N LEU A 189 5.72 11.64 16.24
CA LEU A 189 4.62 12.25 15.49
C LEU A 189 3.92 13.29 16.37
N GLY A 190 3.73 14.50 15.85
CA GLY A 190 3.08 15.62 16.54
C GLY A 190 2.94 16.84 15.62
N SER A 191 2.17 17.84 16.03
CA SER A 191 2.06 19.11 15.30
C SER A 191 3.26 20.03 15.55
N ASP A 192 3.56 20.92 14.60
CA ASP A 192 4.70 21.85 14.64
C ASP A 192 4.78 22.59 15.98
N GLY A 193 5.85 22.35 16.73
CA GLY A 193 6.11 22.96 18.05
C GLY A 193 6.17 21.96 19.21
N ASP A 194 5.58 20.77 19.05
CA ASP A 194 5.71 19.68 20.03
C ASP A 194 6.99 18.87 19.78
N MET A 195 8.14 19.56 19.83
CA MET A 195 9.46 18.93 20.04
C MET A 195 9.61 18.42 21.48
N ALA A 196 8.50 18.03 22.11
CA ALA A 196 8.45 17.49 23.46
C ALA A 196 8.36 15.98 23.34
N ALA A 197 9.52 15.31 23.46
CA ALA A 197 9.66 13.91 23.86
C ALA A 197 8.46 13.05 23.41
N GLY A 198 8.45 12.69 22.13
CA GLY A 198 7.27 12.18 21.43
C GLY A 198 6.38 11.32 22.28
N VAL A 199 5.12 11.73 22.43
CA VAL A 199 4.08 11.09 23.24
C VAL A 199 4.66 9.98 24.13
N ALA A 200 5.49 10.37 25.09
CA ALA A 200 5.76 9.52 26.22
C ALA A 200 4.39 9.41 26.85
N ALA A 201 3.68 8.30 26.56
CA ALA A 201 2.47 7.94 27.24
C ALA A 201 2.80 8.16 28.71
N LYS A 202 2.25 9.25 29.28
CA LYS A 202 2.53 9.61 30.66
C LYS A 202 2.00 8.45 31.45
N SER A 203 2.92 7.59 31.90
CA SER A 203 2.67 6.57 32.89
C SER A 203 2.34 7.34 34.17
N HIS A 204 1.05 7.57 34.39
CA HIS A 204 0.49 7.92 35.68
C HIS A 204 -0.06 6.65 36.32
#